data_AF-F7MCP7-F1
#
_entry.id   AF-F7MCP7-F1
#
_cell.length_a   1.000
_cell.length_b   1.000
_cell.length_c   1.000
_cell.angle_alpha   90.00
_cell.angle_beta   90.00
_cell.angle_gamma   90.00
#
_symmetry.space_group_name_H-M   'P 1'
#
loop_
_entity.id
_entity.type
_entity.pdbx_description
1 polymer ?
#
loop_
_entity_poly.entity_id
_entity_poly.type
_entity_poly.pdbx_seq_one_letter_code
_entity_poly.pdbx_strand_id
1 'polypeptide(L)'
;MGYISIQFNKAKGSADTGASDHIERKTIPKNADPTRTCLNRELVDFPDGVTNRTEAINHRIRTAGIKRKITPDQVRAIRIVLSGTHEDMMKVQDEGRLNEWCADNLQWLHRTFGRENTVSAVLHMDEHTPHIHATVVPIVTGERRKAKKKQQVEGKRTYRKKTDAIRLCADDVLTREKLSAYHDSYAEAMAKYSLQRGIRGSEARHTTTAQYYRDLKRQTGELEANVQQLQTERQQAEQKLDEVKQGIKSEKLEAAKTEAKAALVAKVGSLLGGGKLKAEREGFQHRITELENQNARLEQRIKQMECEHQTQCSKFGEYIDKVKRYFPHVDKLLPLIDFCRNTLHFSEQIIQELCKLKKVKLKGDFYSPEFNRKFHAEGAAFSFEEDKSRTGHFRICVNDIPLVQWFRQKAHEWRNGLGITTQKQSNGMKI
;
A
#
# COMPACT_ATOMS: atom_id res chain seq x y z
N MET A 1 -17.83 9.40 12.33
CA MET A 1 -17.75 8.93 10.94
C MET A 1 -16.64 9.71 10.27
N GLY A 2 -15.59 9.02 9.83
CA GLY A 2 -14.52 9.63 9.04
C GLY A 2 -14.95 9.98 7.63
N TYR A 3 -14.03 10.54 6.85
CA TYR A 3 -14.27 10.90 5.45
C TYR A 3 -13.62 9.91 4.51
N ILE A 4 -14.27 9.63 3.38
CA ILE A 4 -13.62 8.98 2.24
C ILE A 4 -12.48 9.86 1.71
N SER A 5 -11.39 9.22 1.30
CA SER A 5 -10.31 9.86 0.55
C SER A 5 -10.19 9.19 -0.81
N ILE A 6 -10.47 9.95 -1.87
CA ILE A 6 -10.26 9.53 -3.26
C ILE A 6 -9.51 10.62 -4.01
N GLN A 7 -8.37 10.27 -4.60
CA GLN A 7 -7.52 11.20 -5.33
C GLN A 7 -7.20 10.67 -6.73
N PHE A 8 -7.34 11.53 -7.75
CA PHE A 8 -7.04 11.21 -9.15
C PHE A 8 -5.79 11.95 -9.64
N ASN A 9 -4.80 11.21 -10.13
CA ASN A 9 -3.55 11.76 -10.67
C ASN A 9 -3.33 11.28 -12.12
N LYS A 10 -3.18 12.22 -13.06
CA LYS A 10 -2.96 11.91 -14.49
C LYS A 10 -1.48 11.56 -14.74
N ALA A 11 -1.22 10.41 -15.35
CA ALA A 11 0.10 9.99 -15.81
C ALA A 11 0.22 10.17 -17.33
N LYS A 12 1.12 11.05 -17.77
CA LYS A 12 1.38 11.31 -19.21
C LYS A 12 2.61 10.53 -19.67
N GLY A 13 2.61 10.14 -20.95
CA GLY A 13 3.75 9.49 -21.58
C GLY A 13 4.10 8.12 -21.02
N SER A 14 5.28 7.62 -21.39
CA SER A 14 5.81 6.33 -20.94
C SER A 14 6.45 6.37 -19.55
N ALA A 15 6.59 7.55 -18.94
CA ALA A 15 7.38 7.79 -17.73
C ALA A 15 6.59 7.58 -16.41
N ASP A 16 5.74 6.55 -16.34
CA ASP A 16 5.05 6.18 -15.09
C ASP A 16 5.83 5.16 -14.25
N THR A 17 7.05 4.82 -14.68
CA THR A 17 7.90 3.80 -14.05
C THR A 17 8.19 4.10 -12.59
N GLY A 18 8.55 5.34 -12.23
CA GLY A 18 8.83 5.67 -10.82
C GLY A 18 7.61 5.50 -9.90
N ALA A 19 6.40 5.75 -10.41
CA ALA A 19 5.19 5.45 -9.65
C ALA A 19 4.92 3.95 -9.58
N SER A 20 5.17 3.20 -10.66
CA SER A 20 5.13 1.73 -10.63
C SER A 20 6.13 1.16 -9.61
N ASP A 21 7.36 1.67 -9.58
CA ASP A 21 8.40 1.18 -8.67
C ASP A 21 8.05 1.43 -7.21
N HIS A 22 7.40 2.55 -6.90
CA HIS A 22 6.84 2.82 -5.58
C HIS A 22 5.66 1.89 -5.26
N ILE A 23 4.69 1.75 -6.17
CA ILE A 23 3.48 0.92 -5.96
C ILE A 23 3.82 -0.56 -5.79
N GLU A 24 4.75 -1.07 -6.58
CA GLU A 24 5.20 -2.47 -6.59
C GLU A 24 6.37 -2.71 -5.62
N ARG A 25 6.73 -1.71 -4.82
CA ARG A 25 7.83 -1.77 -3.84
C ARG A 25 9.18 -2.22 -4.41
N LYS A 26 9.45 -1.91 -5.68
CA LYS A 26 10.81 -1.98 -6.27
C LYS A 26 11.74 -0.94 -5.65
N THR A 27 11.19 0.16 -5.14
CA THR A 27 11.90 1.11 -4.28
C THR A 27 11.07 1.35 -3.03
N ILE A 28 11.64 1.06 -1.86
CA ILE A 28 10.95 1.22 -0.57
C ILE A 28 10.99 2.70 -0.17
N PRO A 29 9.83 3.36 0.03
CA PRO A 29 9.79 4.74 0.47
C PRO A 29 10.15 4.86 1.96
N LYS A 30 10.66 6.02 2.39
CA LYS A 30 11.14 6.24 3.77
C LYS A 30 10.06 6.08 4.85
N ASN A 31 8.79 6.29 4.48
CA ASN A 31 7.63 6.20 5.37
C ASN A 31 6.97 4.82 5.36
N ALA A 32 7.49 3.86 4.58
CA ALA A 32 7.03 2.47 4.64
C ALA A 32 7.83 1.68 5.68
N ASP A 33 7.13 0.86 6.45
CA ASP A 33 7.67 -0.12 7.38
C ASP A 33 7.98 -1.42 6.63
N PRO A 34 9.26 -1.78 6.43
CA PRO A 34 9.64 -2.97 5.68
C PRO A 34 9.08 -4.27 6.25
N THR A 35 8.80 -4.33 7.56
CA THR A 35 8.27 -5.53 8.23
C THR A 35 6.82 -5.81 7.86
N ARG A 36 6.10 -4.79 7.38
CA ARG A 36 4.69 -4.85 7.00
C ARG A 36 4.48 -4.98 5.49
N THR A 37 5.54 -4.86 4.68
CA THR A 37 5.44 -4.95 3.20
C THR A 37 4.80 -6.26 2.73
N CYS A 38 5.01 -7.35 3.45
CA CYS A 38 4.40 -8.65 3.16
C CYS A 38 2.86 -8.66 3.29
N LEU A 39 2.28 -7.64 3.95
CA LEU A 39 0.83 -7.45 4.08
C LEU A 39 0.23 -6.70 2.88
N ASN A 40 1.07 -6.13 2.00
CA ASN A 40 0.62 -5.52 0.75
C ASN A 40 0.08 -6.60 -0.18
N ARG A 41 -0.95 -6.25 -0.96
CA ARG A 41 -1.65 -7.22 -1.81
C ARG A 41 -1.99 -6.64 -3.17
N GLU A 42 -1.66 -7.38 -4.20
CA GLU A 42 -2.21 -7.16 -5.53
C GLU A 42 -3.66 -7.66 -5.55
N LEU A 43 -4.56 -6.81 -6.01
CA LEU A 43 -6.01 -7.02 -5.99
C LEU A 43 -6.58 -7.32 -7.38
N VAL A 44 -5.77 -7.18 -8.43
CA VAL A 44 -6.15 -7.41 -9.83
C VAL A 44 -5.08 -8.29 -10.48
N ASP A 45 -5.51 -9.40 -11.05
CA ASP A 45 -4.62 -10.29 -11.80
C ASP A 45 -4.20 -9.66 -13.13
N PHE A 46 -2.93 -9.82 -13.46
CA PHE A 46 -2.42 -9.41 -14.77
C PHE A 46 -2.76 -10.43 -15.87
N PRO A 47 -2.96 -9.98 -17.12
CA PRO A 47 -3.08 -10.87 -18.27
C PRO A 47 -1.81 -11.72 -18.50
N ASP A 48 -1.94 -12.83 -19.22
CA ASP A 48 -0.81 -13.70 -19.56
C ASP A 48 0.34 -12.92 -20.22
N GLY A 49 1.55 -13.10 -19.71
CA GLY A 49 2.76 -12.44 -20.19
C GLY A 49 2.90 -10.97 -19.77
N VAL A 50 2.06 -10.47 -18.88
CA VAL A 50 2.19 -9.17 -18.22
C VAL A 50 2.65 -9.39 -16.79
N THR A 51 3.76 -8.77 -16.41
CA THR A 51 4.42 -9.01 -15.12
C THR A 51 4.35 -7.84 -14.15
N ASN A 52 3.97 -6.66 -14.64
CA ASN A 52 3.95 -5.44 -13.85
C ASN A 52 2.92 -4.45 -14.39
N ARG A 53 2.59 -3.45 -13.58
CA ARG A 53 1.66 -2.36 -13.83
C ARG A 53 1.99 -1.58 -15.10
N THR A 54 3.27 -1.32 -15.36
CA THR A 54 3.68 -0.59 -16.58
C THR A 54 3.35 -1.39 -17.84
N GLU A 55 3.62 -2.70 -17.81
CA GLU A 55 3.22 -3.62 -18.86
C GLU A 55 1.71 -3.76 -18.96
N ALA A 56 0.97 -3.75 -17.84
CA ALA A 56 -0.49 -3.83 -17.83
C ALA A 56 -1.14 -2.61 -18.52
N ILE A 57 -0.63 -1.40 -18.26
CA ILE A 57 -1.04 -0.17 -18.96
C ILE A 57 -0.76 -0.31 -20.47
N ASN A 58 0.45 -0.73 -20.83
CA ASN A 58 0.85 -0.90 -22.23
C ASN A 58 0.02 -1.97 -22.94
N HIS A 59 -0.23 -3.10 -22.29
CA HIS A 59 -1.04 -4.19 -22.77
C HIS A 59 -2.46 -3.72 -23.07
N ARG A 60 -3.12 -3.07 -22.09
CA ARG A 60 -4.47 -2.55 -22.28
C ARG A 60 -4.56 -1.53 -23.42
N ILE A 61 -3.58 -0.64 -23.54
CA ILE A 61 -3.53 0.33 -24.64
C ILE A 61 -3.39 -0.36 -26.01
N ARG A 62 -2.53 -1.39 -26.11
CA ARG A 62 -2.30 -2.14 -27.35
C ARG A 62 -3.54 -2.95 -27.78
N THR A 63 -4.23 -3.56 -26.82
CA THR A 63 -5.38 -4.45 -27.10
C THR A 63 -6.71 -3.72 -27.22
N ALA A 64 -6.78 -2.45 -26.83
CA ALA A 64 -8.02 -1.66 -26.89
C ALA A 64 -8.50 -1.29 -28.31
N GLY A 65 -7.76 -1.63 -29.37
CA GLY A 65 -8.16 -1.31 -30.75
C GLY A 65 -8.09 0.18 -31.10
N ILE A 66 -7.25 0.96 -30.40
CA ILE A 66 -7.03 2.38 -30.69
C ILE A 66 -6.31 2.50 -32.04
N LYS A 67 -7.02 3.03 -33.05
CA LYS A 67 -6.49 3.14 -34.43
C LYS A 67 -5.55 4.31 -34.66
N ARG A 68 -5.64 5.36 -33.84
CA ARG A 68 -4.81 6.56 -33.99
C ARG A 68 -3.55 6.45 -33.15
N LYS A 69 -2.43 6.96 -33.68
CA LYS A 69 -1.18 7.08 -32.95
C LYS A 69 -1.40 7.84 -31.64
N ILE A 70 -0.89 7.27 -30.54
CA ILE A 70 -0.89 7.90 -29.23
C ILE A 70 0.34 8.81 -29.14
N THR A 71 0.12 10.08 -28.80
CA THR A 71 1.22 11.04 -28.64
C THR A 71 1.86 10.93 -27.26
N PRO A 72 3.15 11.30 -27.11
CA PRO A 72 3.84 11.23 -25.82
C PRO A 72 3.12 11.99 -24.70
N ASP A 73 2.49 13.13 -24.99
CA ASP A 73 1.83 13.94 -23.95
C ASP A 73 0.44 13.43 -23.53
N GLN A 74 -0.07 12.37 -24.16
CA GLN A 74 -1.38 11.84 -23.79
C GLN A 74 -1.32 11.14 -22.44
N VAL A 75 -2.40 11.30 -21.68
CA VAL A 75 -2.58 10.64 -20.38
C VAL A 75 -2.85 9.16 -20.62
N ARG A 76 -1.85 8.32 -20.33
CA ARG A 76 -1.90 6.86 -20.55
C ARG A 76 -2.52 6.13 -19.37
N ALA A 77 -2.43 6.69 -18.17
CA ALA A 77 -3.04 6.15 -16.97
C ALA A 77 -3.57 7.26 -16.06
N ILE A 78 -4.61 6.92 -15.30
CA ILE A 78 -5.12 7.68 -14.17
C ILE A 78 -4.80 6.84 -12.93
N ARG A 79 -3.94 7.37 -12.06
CA ARG A 79 -3.65 6.80 -10.75
C ARG A 79 -4.74 7.27 -9.79
N ILE A 80 -5.33 6.34 -9.07
CA ILE A 80 -6.38 6.60 -8.10
C ILE A 80 -5.87 6.11 -6.75
N VAL A 81 -5.85 6.97 -5.74
CA VAL A 81 -5.61 6.57 -4.35
C VAL A 81 -6.95 6.51 -3.64
N LEU A 82 -7.24 5.38 -3.02
CA LEU A 82 -8.49 5.11 -2.29
C LEU A 82 -8.16 4.80 -0.83
N SER A 83 -8.73 5.56 0.09
CA SER A 83 -8.55 5.38 1.54
C SER A 83 -9.69 6.08 2.30
N GLY A 84 -9.51 6.26 3.60
CA GLY A 84 -10.36 7.04 4.49
C GLY A 84 -9.53 7.75 5.55
N THR A 85 -10.20 8.37 6.50
CA THR A 85 -9.58 8.87 7.74
C THR A 85 -8.82 7.74 8.46
N HIS A 86 -7.66 8.05 9.05
CA HIS A 86 -6.75 7.05 9.61
C HIS A 86 -7.44 6.15 10.63
N GLU A 87 -8.14 6.75 11.59
CA GLU A 87 -8.82 6.06 12.69
C GLU A 87 -9.88 5.09 12.16
N ASP A 88 -10.66 5.50 11.16
CA ASP A 88 -11.69 4.65 10.55
C ASP A 88 -11.07 3.52 9.71
N MET A 89 -9.94 3.76 9.02
CA MET A 89 -9.24 2.70 8.30
C MET A 89 -8.62 1.67 9.23
N MET A 90 -8.06 2.10 10.37
CA MET A 90 -7.59 1.19 11.41
C MET A 90 -8.74 0.38 12.00
N LYS A 91 -9.90 1.01 12.23
CA LYS A 91 -11.10 0.29 12.67
C LYS A 91 -11.55 -0.78 11.67
N VAL A 92 -11.56 -0.48 10.37
CA VAL A 92 -11.88 -1.46 9.31
C VAL A 92 -10.90 -2.65 9.34
N GLN A 93 -9.62 -2.39 9.58
CA GLN A 93 -8.60 -3.41 9.73
C GLN A 93 -8.83 -4.26 10.99
N ASP A 94 -9.00 -3.63 12.15
CA ASP A 94 -9.15 -4.29 13.45
C ASP A 94 -10.42 -5.15 13.54
N GLU A 95 -11.50 -4.73 12.86
CA GLU A 95 -12.74 -5.49 12.72
C GLU A 95 -12.62 -6.67 11.72
N GLY A 96 -11.46 -6.86 11.08
CA GLY A 96 -11.24 -7.92 10.09
C GLY A 96 -11.96 -7.69 8.75
N ARG A 97 -12.44 -6.46 8.50
CA ARG A 97 -13.27 -6.10 7.33
C ARG A 97 -12.46 -5.60 6.14
N LEU A 98 -11.13 -5.62 6.23
CA LEU A 98 -10.25 -5.15 5.18
C LEU A 98 -10.45 -5.85 3.84
N ASN A 99 -10.69 -7.18 3.85
CA ASN A 99 -11.00 -7.96 2.64
C ASN A 99 -12.29 -7.48 1.95
N GLU A 100 -13.32 -7.24 2.76
CA GLU A 100 -14.60 -6.71 2.30
C GLU A 100 -14.38 -5.33 1.66
N TRP A 101 -13.62 -4.47 2.34
CA TRP A 101 -13.31 -3.12 1.89
C TRP A 101 -12.55 -3.12 0.56
N CYS A 102 -11.55 -4.00 0.40
CA CYS A 102 -10.85 -4.17 -0.88
C CYS A 102 -11.79 -4.63 -2.00
N ALA A 103 -12.68 -5.59 -1.73
CA ALA A 103 -13.63 -6.09 -2.73
C ALA A 103 -14.62 -5.02 -3.19
N ASP A 104 -15.15 -4.20 -2.28
CA ASP A 104 -16.05 -3.10 -2.65
C ASP A 104 -15.33 -1.99 -3.43
N ASN A 105 -14.08 -1.69 -3.07
CA ASN A 105 -13.26 -0.75 -3.81
C ASN A 105 -13.04 -1.21 -5.26
N LEU A 106 -12.67 -2.48 -5.46
CA LEU A 106 -12.58 -3.07 -6.80
C LEU A 106 -13.92 -3.02 -7.53
N GLN A 107 -15.02 -3.37 -6.86
CA GLN A 107 -16.34 -3.35 -7.46
C GLN A 107 -16.73 -1.93 -7.91
N TRP A 108 -16.48 -0.91 -7.08
CA TRP A 108 -16.71 0.48 -7.42
C TRP A 108 -15.84 0.93 -8.61
N LEU A 109 -14.55 0.58 -8.63
CA LEU A 109 -13.65 0.86 -9.75
C LEU A 109 -14.14 0.22 -11.05
N HIS A 110 -14.53 -1.06 -11.00
CA HIS A 110 -15.03 -1.80 -12.16
C HIS A 110 -16.33 -1.22 -12.71
N ARG A 111 -17.27 -0.85 -11.83
CA ARG A 111 -18.53 -0.20 -12.24
C ARG A 111 -18.28 1.19 -12.85
N THR A 112 -17.33 1.95 -12.28
CA THR A 112 -17.10 3.35 -12.65
C THR A 112 -16.26 3.51 -13.90
N PHE A 113 -15.19 2.71 -14.03
CA PHE A 113 -14.20 2.87 -15.09
C PHE A 113 -14.16 1.70 -16.09
N GLY A 114 -14.82 0.59 -15.75
CA GLY A 114 -14.79 -0.66 -16.50
C GLY A 114 -13.70 -1.60 -16.00
N ARG A 115 -14.02 -2.90 -15.94
CA ARG A 115 -13.08 -3.96 -15.51
C ARG A 115 -11.81 -3.99 -16.36
N GLU A 116 -11.94 -3.95 -17.69
CA GLU A 116 -10.79 -3.95 -18.60
C GLU A 116 -9.88 -2.72 -18.46
N ASN A 117 -10.43 -1.59 -18.02
CA ASN A 117 -9.68 -0.36 -17.88
C ASN A 117 -8.98 -0.27 -16.53
N THR A 118 -9.41 -1.04 -15.52
CA THR A 118 -8.77 -1.12 -14.20
C THR A 118 -7.67 -2.17 -14.27
N VAL A 119 -6.45 -1.74 -14.57
CA VAL A 119 -5.35 -2.64 -14.95
C VAL A 119 -4.44 -3.04 -13.79
N SER A 120 -4.56 -2.37 -12.65
CA SER A 120 -3.80 -2.67 -11.44
C SER A 120 -4.53 -2.05 -10.25
N ALA A 121 -4.57 -2.76 -9.14
CA ALA A 121 -4.95 -2.23 -7.84
C ALA A 121 -4.10 -2.92 -6.78
N VAL A 122 -3.41 -2.14 -5.95
CA VAL A 122 -2.49 -2.67 -4.93
C VAL A 122 -2.85 -2.05 -3.59
N LEU A 123 -3.14 -2.89 -2.60
CA LEU A 123 -3.31 -2.49 -1.21
C LEU A 123 -1.93 -2.30 -0.58
N HIS A 124 -1.71 -1.13 0.03
CA HIS A 124 -0.57 -0.84 0.88
C HIS A 124 -0.97 -0.82 2.34
N MET A 125 -0.30 -1.66 3.13
CA MET A 125 -0.49 -1.89 4.57
C MET A 125 0.78 -1.57 5.36
N ASP A 126 1.84 -1.16 4.68
CA ASP A 126 3.17 -0.86 5.21
C ASP A 126 3.40 0.63 5.44
N GLU A 127 2.45 1.49 5.07
CA GLU A 127 2.51 2.92 5.38
C GLU A 127 1.60 3.28 6.56
N HIS A 128 1.51 4.57 6.89
CA HIS A 128 0.76 5.06 8.05
C HIS A 128 -0.72 4.67 8.05
N THR A 129 -1.40 4.73 6.91
CA THR A 129 -2.83 4.43 6.78
C THR A 129 -3.05 3.44 5.64
N PRO A 130 -3.83 2.36 5.83
CA PRO A 130 -4.21 1.46 4.75
C PRO A 130 -4.83 2.21 3.56
N HIS A 131 -4.31 1.96 2.35
CA HIS A 131 -4.81 2.59 1.14
C HIS A 131 -4.59 1.73 -0.10
N ILE A 132 -5.39 1.95 -1.14
CA ILE A 132 -5.26 1.26 -2.43
C ILE A 132 -4.75 2.22 -3.48
N HIS A 133 -3.69 1.83 -4.17
CA HIS A 133 -3.25 2.41 -5.43
C HIS A 133 -3.91 1.67 -6.59
N ALA A 134 -4.92 2.27 -7.19
CA ALA A 134 -5.56 1.77 -8.41
C ALA A 134 -5.06 2.51 -9.65
N THR A 135 -5.05 1.82 -10.78
CA THR A 135 -4.61 2.36 -12.07
C THR A 135 -5.63 2.08 -13.15
N VAL A 136 -6.14 3.16 -13.73
CA VAL A 136 -7.14 3.12 -14.78
C VAL A 136 -6.57 3.63 -16.09
N VAL A 137 -6.71 2.88 -17.18
CA VAL A 137 -6.41 3.36 -18.53
C VAL A 137 -7.66 4.07 -19.09
N PRO A 138 -7.61 5.38 -19.41
CA PRO A 138 -8.79 6.16 -19.76
C PRO A 138 -9.25 5.92 -21.21
N ILE A 139 -9.62 4.69 -21.54
CA ILE A 139 -10.18 4.33 -22.84
C ILE A 139 -11.67 4.64 -22.85
N VAL A 140 -12.09 5.40 -23.84
CA VAL A 140 -13.49 5.77 -24.07
C VAL A 140 -13.90 5.48 -25.50
N THR A 141 -15.17 5.15 -25.68
CA THR A 141 -15.84 4.99 -26.97
C THR A 141 -16.87 6.11 -27.11
N GLY A 142 -17.06 6.62 -28.33
CA GLY A 142 -18.06 7.66 -28.64
C GLY A 142 -17.46 8.89 -29.30
N GLU A 143 -18.22 9.97 -29.43
CA GLU A 143 -17.74 11.20 -30.07
C GLU A 143 -16.84 12.04 -29.17
N ARG A 144 -15.91 12.80 -29.76
CA ARG A 144 -15.02 13.70 -29.00
C ARG A 144 -15.81 14.90 -28.46
N ARG A 145 -15.70 15.21 -27.16
CA ARG A 145 -16.38 16.38 -26.55
C ARG A 145 -16.12 17.71 -27.28
N LYS A 146 -14.88 17.96 -27.72
CA LYS A 146 -14.51 19.15 -28.52
C LYS A 146 -15.15 19.18 -29.92
N ALA A 147 -15.59 18.03 -30.45
CA ALA A 147 -16.32 17.98 -31.71
C ALA A 147 -17.79 18.41 -31.53
N LYS A 148 -18.45 17.99 -30.44
CA LYS A 148 -19.81 18.45 -30.09
C LYS A 148 -19.88 19.97 -29.92
N LYS A 149 -18.92 20.57 -29.20
CA LYS A 149 -18.82 22.05 -29.08
C LYS A 149 -18.59 22.76 -30.42
N LYS A 150 -17.91 22.12 -31.39
CA LYS A 150 -17.66 22.72 -32.72
C LYS A 150 -18.84 22.57 -33.67
N GLN A 151 -19.67 21.55 -33.52
CA GLN A 151 -20.93 21.42 -34.27
C GLN A 151 -21.98 22.45 -33.83
N GLN A 152 -21.97 22.85 -32.55
CA GLN A 152 -22.85 23.91 -32.02
C GLN A 152 -22.41 25.34 -32.41
N VAL A 153 -21.23 25.53 -32.98
CA VAL A 153 -20.77 26.83 -33.49
C VAL A 153 -20.87 26.77 -35.01
N GLU A 154 -21.95 27.33 -35.56
CA GLU A 154 -22.26 27.30 -36.99
C GLU A 154 -21.12 27.88 -37.85
N GLY A 155 -20.83 27.24 -38.99
CA GLY A 155 -20.12 27.87 -40.11
C GLY A 155 -18.75 27.33 -40.53
N LYS A 156 -18.15 26.31 -39.88
CA LYS A 156 -16.88 25.72 -40.35
C LYS A 156 -17.04 24.31 -40.92
N ARG A 157 -16.62 24.11 -42.18
CA ARG A 157 -16.61 22.85 -42.95
C ARG A 157 -16.43 21.61 -42.06
N THR A 158 -17.50 20.85 -41.89
CA THR A 158 -17.53 19.63 -41.07
C THR A 158 -17.03 18.44 -41.89
N TYR A 159 -15.77 18.07 -41.72
CA TYR A 159 -15.28 16.78 -42.19
C TYR A 159 -16.00 15.67 -41.42
N ARG A 160 -16.77 14.81 -42.11
CA ARG A 160 -17.48 13.66 -41.52
C ARG A 160 -16.45 12.72 -40.89
N LYS A 161 -16.32 12.75 -39.57
CA LYS A 161 -15.38 11.88 -38.82
C LYS A 161 -16.17 10.76 -38.19
N LYS A 162 -15.68 9.52 -38.35
CA LYS A 162 -16.31 8.29 -37.87
C LYS A 162 -16.82 8.44 -36.43
N THR A 163 -18.11 8.21 -36.25
CA THR A 163 -18.77 7.99 -34.96
C THR A 163 -18.14 6.75 -34.28
N ASP A 164 -18.05 6.77 -32.95
CA ASP A 164 -17.62 5.63 -32.13
C ASP A 164 -16.17 5.14 -32.27
N ALA A 165 -15.23 6.05 -32.46
CA ALA A 165 -13.80 5.72 -32.41
C ALA A 165 -13.31 5.54 -30.96
N ILE A 166 -12.77 4.35 -30.66
CA ILE A 166 -12.06 4.05 -29.41
C ILE A 166 -10.82 4.93 -29.30
N ARG A 167 -10.66 5.60 -28.15
CA ARG A 167 -9.54 6.52 -27.90
C ARG A 167 -9.14 6.57 -26.43
N LEU A 168 -7.92 7.03 -26.20
CA LEU A 168 -7.42 7.42 -24.88
C LEU A 168 -7.83 8.89 -24.59
N CYS A 169 -8.67 9.12 -23.58
CA CYS A 169 -9.19 10.46 -23.26
C CYS A 169 -9.50 10.63 -21.76
N ALA A 170 -8.50 11.03 -20.98
CA ALA A 170 -8.69 11.34 -19.56
C ALA A 170 -9.67 12.50 -19.31
N ASP A 171 -9.81 13.45 -20.25
CA ASP A 171 -10.73 14.58 -20.11
C ASP A 171 -12.21 14.19 -20.23
N ASP A 172 -12.52 13.06 -20.88
CA ASP A 172 -13.88 12.52 -20.93
C ASP A 172 -14.17 11.66 -19.68
N VAL A 173 -13.13 11.16 -19.00
CA VAL A 173 -13.24 10.36 -17.76
C VAL A 173 -13.27 11.24 -16.51
N LEU A 174 -12.48 12.33 -16.48
CA LEU A 174 -12.29 13.22 -15.34
C LEU A 174 -12.89 14.61 -15.62
N THR A 175 -14.18 14.66 -15.97
CA THR A 175 -14.90 15.94 -16.04
C THR A 175 -15.25 16.43 -14.63
N ARG A 176 -15.51 17.74 -14.46
CA ARG A 176 -15.91 18.30 -13.16
C ARG A 176 -17.17 17.63 -12.61
N GLU A 177 -18.14 17.37 -13.48
CA GLU A 177 -19.40 16.72 -13.12
C GLU A 177 -19.16 15.28 -12.67
N LYS A 178 -18.35 14.52 -13.43
CA LYS A 178 -17.97 13.14 -13.10
C LYS A 178 -17.18 13.05 -11.81
N LEU A 179 -16.21 13.95 -11.59
CA LEU A 179 -15.45 13.98 -10.34
C LEU A 179 -16.37 14.18 -9.13
N SER A 180 -17.32 15.11 -9.19
CA SER A 180 -18.31 15.28 -8.12
C SER A 180 -19.13 14.01 -7.89
N ALA A 181 -19.61 13.38 -8.97
CA ALA A 181 -20.39 12.15 -8.90
C ALA A 181 -19.58 10.94 -8.40
N TYR A 182 -18.27 10.89 -8.67
CA TYR A 182 -17.38 9.87 -8.12
C TYR A 182 -17.26 10.01 -6.61
N HIS A 183 -17.13 11.23 -6.08
CA HIS A 183 -17.16 11.44 -4.62
C HIS A 183 -18.50 11.05 -4.00
N ASP A 184 -19.63 11.35 -4.68
CA ASP A 184 -20.97 10.96 -4.21
C ASP A 184 -21.11 9.43 -4.15
N SER A 185 -20.89 8.74 -5.27
CA SER A 185 -21.05 7.29 -5.40
C SER A 185 -20.02 6.49 -4.60
N TYR A 186 -18.78 6.98 -4.46
CA TYR A 186 -17.77 6.33 -3.64
C TYR A 186 -18.12 6.43 -2.16
N ALA A 187 -18.64 7.58 -1.70
CA ALA A 187 -19.12 7.72 -0.33
C ALA A 187 -20.27 6.77 -0.02
N GLU A 188 -21.22 6.60 -0.95
CA GLU A 188 -22.30 5.63 -0.81
C GLU A 188 -21.76 4.19 -0.69
N ALA A 189 -20.81 3.80 -1.55
CA ALA A 189 -20.18 2.48 -1.48
C ALA A 189 -19.42 2.24 -0.16
N MET A 190 -18.83 3.30 0.41
CA MET A 190 -18.02 3.21 1.63
C MET A 190 -18.82 3.47 2.92
N ALA A 191 -20.11 3.81 2.84
CA ALA A 191 -20.93 4.19 3.99
C ALA A 191 -20.96 3.11 5.10
N LYS A 192 -20.96 1.83 4.71
CA LYS A 192 -20.93 0.69 5.65
C LYS A 192 -19.63 0.55 6.45
N TYR A 193 -18.60 1.31 6.11
CA TYR A 193 -17.33 1.43 6.84
C TYR A 193 -17.29 2.69 7.70
N SER A 194 -18.42 3.36 7.93
CA SER A 194 -18.50 4.64 8.66
C SER A 194 -17.74 5.79 7.97
N LEU A 195 -17.45 5.65 6.67
CA LEU A 195 -16.81 6.67 5.86
C LEU A 195 -17.86 7.46 5.07
N GLN A 196 -17.88 8.77 5.25
CA GLN A 196 -18.82 9.66 4.58
C GLN A 196 -18.14 10.53 3.52
N ARG A 197 -18.96 11.18 2.70
CA ARG A 197 -18.50 12.11 1.68
C ARG A 197 -17.77 13.31 2.29
N GLY A 198 -16.64 13.71 1.68
CA GLY A 198 -16.01 15.00 1.97
C GLY A 198 -16.92 16.20 1.64
N ILE A 199 -16.58 17.35 2.24
CA ILE A 199 -17.33 18.60 2.13
C ILE A 199 -17.51 19.00 0.65
N ARG A 200 -18.76 19.20 0.23
CA ARG A 200 -19.08 19.66 -1.12
C ARG A 200 -18.67 21.12 -1.26
N GLY A 201 -17.92 21.42 -2.31
CA GLY A 201 -17.40 22.78 -2.54
C GLY A 201 -16.23 23.16 -1.63
N SER A 202 -15.55 22.19 -0.99
CA SER A 202 -14.36 22.44 -0.18
C SER A 202 -13.33 23.29 -0.93
N GLU A 203 -12.84 24.33 -0.26
CA GLU A 203 -11.77 25.22 -0.75
C GLU A 203 -10.37 24.67 -0.45
N ALA A 204 -10.28 23.50 0.20
CA ALA A 204 -9.02 22.85 0.52
C ALA A 204 -8.22 22.57 -0.77
N ARG A 205 -6.94 22.96 -0.75
CA ARG A 205 -6.01 22.66 -1.84
C ARG A 205 -5.24 21.39 -1.51
N HIS A 206 -5.07 20.53 -2.52
CA HIS A 206 -4.26 19.34 -2.36
C HIS A 206 -2.81 19.72 -2.02
N THR A 207 -2.34 19.23 -0.88
CA THR A 207 -0.94 19.24 -0.48
C THR A 207 -0.30 17.91 -0.84
N THR A 208 0.84 17.97 -1.54
CA THR A 208 1.63 16.76 -1.81
C THR A 208 2.18 16.17 -0.51
N THR A 209 2.45 14.88 -0.48
CA THR A 209 3.02 14.19 0.69
C THR A 209 4.31 14.86 1.18
N ALA A 210 5.20 15.26 0.26
CA ALA A 210 6.44 15.97 0.60
C ALA A 210 6.20 17.38 1.17
N GLN A 211 5.16 18.09 0.71
CA GLN A 211 4.76 19.36 1.33
C GLN A 211 4.20 19.14 2.72
N TYR A 212 3.30 18.17 2.88
CA TYR A 212 2.71 17.84 4.17
C TYR A 212 3.77 17.55 5.25
N TYR A 213 4.75 16.69 4.94
CA TYR A 213 5.83 16.41 5.90
C TYR A 213 6.73 17.61 6.18
N ARG A 214 6.96 18.50 5.20
CA ARG A 214 7.70 19.75 5.44
C ARG A 214 6.94 20.70 6.35
N ASP A 215 5.65 20.87 6.11
CA ASP A 215 4.79 21.74 6.91
C ASP A 215 4.64 21.19 8.33
N LEU A 216 4.48 19.87 8.47
CA LEU A 216 4.43 19.20 9.77
C LEU A 216 5.73 19.43 10.55
N LYS A 217 6.90 19.19 9.92
CA LYS A 217 8.20 19.40 10.58
C LYS A 217 8.40 20.86 11.01
N ARG A 218 7.96 21.82 10.18
CA ARG A 218 8.01 23.24 10.51
C ARG A 218 7.12 23.56 11.70
N GLN A 219 5.87 23.10 11.69
CA GLN A 219 4.92 23.30 12.79
C GLN A 219 5.42 22.68 14.09
N THR A 220 5.97 21.46 14.05
CA THR A 220 6.56 20.83 15.24
C THR A 220 7.71 21.67 15.80
N GLY A 221 8.62 22.17 14.96
CA GLY A 221 9.69 23.07 15.41
C GLY A 221 9.19 24.40 15.98
N GLU A 222 8.15 24.99 15.38
CA GLU A 222 7.49 26.21 15.90
C GLU A 222 6.84 25.94 17.28
N LEU A 223 6.16 24.80 17.44
CA LEU A 223 5.58 24.39 18.72
C LEU A 223 6.65 24.14 19.78
N GLU A 224 7.73 23.44 19.44
CA GLU A 224 8.85 23.18 20.36
C GLU A 224 9.47 24.49 20.86
N ALA A 225 9.69 25.46 19.96
CA ALA A 225 10.19 26.78 20.32
C ALA A 225 9.22 27.52 21.26
N ASN A 226 7.91 27.50 20.96
CA ASN A 226 6.89 28.12 21.81
C ASN A 226 6.83 27.48 23.20
N VAL A 227 6.93 26.15 23.28
CA VAL A 227 6.96 25.43 24.56
C VAL A 227 8.19 25.83 25.39
N GLN A 228 9.37 25.93 24.78
CA GLN A 228 10.58 26.39 25.47
C GLN A 228 10.47 27.83 25.98
N GLN A 229 9.91 28.73 25.15
CA GLN A 229 9.67 30.11 25.55
C GLN A 229 8.71 30.18 26.76
N LEU A 230 7.57 29.48 26.70
CA LEU A 230 6.60 29.43 27.79
C LEU A 230 7.21 28.86 29.09
N GLN A 231 8.10 27.86 28.98
CA GLN A 231 8.83 27.33 30.14
C GLN A 231 9.77 28.37 30.76
N THR A 232 10.46 29.16 29.93
CA THR A 232 11.34 30.24 30.39
C THR A 232 10.55 31.36 31.05
N GLU A 233 9.45 31.79 30.44
CA GLU A 233 8.54 32.79 31.03
C GLU A 233 7.97 32.31 32.37
N ARG A 234 7.61 31.03 32.48
CA ARG A 234 7.15 30.43 33.73
C ARG A 234 8.23 30.49 34.83
N GLN A 235 9.47 30.12 34.51
CA GLN A 235 10.59 30.19 35.46
C GLN A 235 10.86 31.62 35.93
N GLN A 236 10.85 32.60 35.00
CA GLN A 236 11.02 34.00 35.35
C GLN A 236 9.89 34.52 36.24
N ALA A 237 8.65 34.11 35.98
CA ALA A 237 7.50 34.47 36.81
C ALA A 237 7.59 33.83 38.21
N GLU A 238 8.03 32.58 38.31
CA GLU A 238 8.29 31.89 39.59
C GLU A 238 9.40 32.58 40.40
N GLN A 239 10.51 32.95 39.75
CA GLN A 239 11.60 33.69 40.41
C GLN A 239 11.14 35.05 40.93
N LYS A 240 10.45 35.85 40.11
CA LYS A 240 9.88 37.14 40.55
C LYS A 240 8.89 36.97 41.70
N LEU A 241 8.08 35.91 41.67
CA LEU A 241 7.14 35.61 42.75
C LEU A 241 7.88 35.30 44.05
N ASP A 242 8.99 34.56 43.99
CA ASP A 242 9.79 34.23 45.16
C ASP A 242 10.58 35.44 45.68
N GLU A 243 11.10 36.30 44.81
CA GLU A 243 11.70 37.60 45.18
C GLU A 243 10.68 38.49 45.91
N VAL A 244 9.46 38.60 45.38
CA VAL A 244 8.38 39.36 46.03
C VAL A 244 8.01 38.73 47.37
N LYS A 245 7.93 37.40 47.49
CA LYS A 245 7.70 36.72 48.77
C LYS A 245 8.82 37.00 49.78
N GLN A 246 10.08 37.02 49.34
CA GLN A 246 11.22 37.33 50.22
C GLN A 246 11.24 38.80 50.63
N GLY A 247 10.97 39.73 49.72
CA GLY A 247 10.85 41.16 50.02
C GLY A 247 9.70 41.48 50.99
N ILE A 248 8.55 40.82 50.84
CA ILE A 248 7.44 40.89 51.81
C ILE A 248 7.85 40.35 53.19
N LYS A 249 8.75 39.36 53.23
CA LYS A 249 9.29 38.76 54.47
C LYS A 249 10.31 39.67 55.15
N SER A 250 11.06 40.50 54.41
CA SER A 250 12.10 41.39 54.94
C SER A 250 11.61 42.81 55.27
N GLU A 251 10.62 43.35 54.55
CA GLU A 251 10.15 44.74 54.74
C GLU A 251 8.94 44.91 55.67
N LYS A 252 8.31 43.83 56.16
CA LYS A 252 7.11 43.91 57.01
C LYS A 252 7.15 43.03 58.25
N LEU A 253 8.16 43.22 59.11
CA LEU A 253 8.12 42.57 60.41
C LEU A 253 7.11 43.21 61.39
N GLU A 254 6.85 44.53 61.45
CA GLU A 254 5.93 45.02 62.52
C GLU A 254 4.85 46.07 62.17
N ALA A 255 4.99 46.97 61.20
CA ALA A 255 4.05 48.11 61.11
C ALA A 255 2.89 47.98 60.09
N ALA A 256 3.02 47.19 59.02
CA ALA A 256 2.11 47.27 57.85
C ALA A 256 1.18 46.06 57.67
N LYS A 257 1.02 45.23 58.72
CA LYS A 257 0.33 43.92 58.67
C LYS A 257 -1.19 44.02 58.82
N THR A 258 -1.70 45.11 59.38
CA THR A 258 -3.13 45.31 59.69
C THR A 258 -3.83 46.19 58.66
N GLU A 259 -3.23 47.29 58.23
CA GLU A 259 -3.90 48.29 57.39
C GLU A 259 -3.90 47.93 55.89
N ALA A 260 -2.78 47.37 55.39
CA ALA A 260 -2.69 46.91 54.00
C ALA A 260 -3.47 45.61 53.74
N LYS A 261 -3.79 44.82 54.78
CA LYS A 261 -4.55 43.57 54.64
C LYS A 261 -6.03 43.86 54.39
N ALA A 262 -6.59 44.91 55.01
CA ALA A 262 -7.94 45.37 54.75
C ALA A 262 -8.08 46.01 53.34
N ALA A 263 -7.12 46.83 52.94
CA ALA A 263 -7.11 47.48 51.63
C ALA A 263 -6.83 46.51 50.46
N LEU A 264 -5.96 45.51 50.66
CA LEU A 264 -5.67 44.48 49.65
C LEU A 264 -6.83 43.50 49.50
N VAL A 265 -7.52 43.11 50.57
CA VAL A 265 -8.73 42.27 50.48
C VAL A 265 -9.86 42.99 49.71
N ALA A 266 -10.03 44.30 49.93
CA ALA A 266 -10.99 45.10 49.17
C ALA A 266 -10.60 45.29 47.69
N LYS A 267 -9.30 45.49 47.38
CA LYS A 267 -8.83 45.75 46.01
C LYS A 267 -8.67 44.47 45.17
N VAL A 268 -8.25 43.37 45.80
CA VAL A 268 -8.19 42.02 45.20
C VAL A 268 -9.59 41.47 44.95
N GLY A 269 -10.58 41.81 45.79
CA GLY A 269 -12.00 41.53 45.52
C GLY A 269 -12.55 42.24 44.27
N SER A 270 -11.98 43.39 43.86
CA SER A 270 -12.42 44.14 42.67
C SER A 270 -11.64 43.83 41.39
N LEU A 271 -10.38 43.39 41.50
CA LEU A 271 -9.50 43.08 40.35
C LEU A 271 -9.53 41.59 39.96
N LEU A 272 -9.90 40.70 40.89
CA LEU A 272 -10.23 39.32 40.57
C LEU A 272 -11.72 39.20 40.29
N GLY A 273 -12.14 39.59 39.08
CA GLY A 273 -13.26 38.94 38.39
C GLY A 273 -12.93 37.48 38.05
N GLY A 274 -12.47 36.72 39.04
CA GLY A 274 -11.68 35.48 38.94
C GLY A 274 -12.49 34.20 38.81
N GLY A 275 -13.72 34.27 38.29
CA GLY A 275 -14.50 33.06 38.01
C GLY A 275 -14.04 32.35 36.73
N LYS A 276 -13.77 33.13 35.67
CA LYS A 276 -13.57 32.59 34.32
C LYS A 276 -12.17 32.01 34.09
N LEU A 277 -11.12 32.75 34.46
CA LEU A 277 -9.72 32.30 34.31
C LEU A 277 -9.36 31.16 35.27
N LYS A 278 -9.97 31.12 36.47
CA LYS A 278 -9.79 30.03 37.42
C LYS A 278 -10.46 28.74 36.93
N ALA A 279 -11.69 28.84 36.43
CA ALA A 279 -12.41 27.72 35.83
C ALA A 279 -11.71 27.18 34.57
N GLU A 280 -11.15 28.05 33.72
CA GLU A 280 -10.37 27.63 32.55
C GLU A 280 -9.07 26.91 32.95
N ARG A 281 -8.35 27.41 33.96
CA ARG A 281 -7.13 26.76 34.48
C ARG A 281 -7.43 25.40 35.10
N GLU A 282 -8.48 25.29 35.89
CA GLU A 282 -8.96 24.04 36.46
C GLU A 282 -9.42 23.06 35.36
N GLY A 283 -10.08 23.56 34.31
CA GLY A 283 -10.47 22.78 33.14
C GLY A 283 -9.28 22.25 32.33
N PHE A 284 -8.25 23.06 32.10
CA PHE A 284 -7.03 22.60 31.44
C PHE A 284 -6.27 21.57 32.30
N GLN A 285 -6.19 21.79 33.61
CA GLN A 285 -5.54 20.84 34.52
C GLN A 285 -6.27 19.48 34.52
N HIS A 286 -7.61 19.49 34.56
CA HIS A 286 -8.40 18.26 34.46
C HIS A 286 -8.14 17.52 33.14
N ARG A 287 -8.05 18.26 32.03
CA ARG A 287 -7.83 17.68 30.70
C ARG A 287 -6.42 17.10 30.54
N ILE A 288 -5.41 17.72 31.14
CA ILE A 288 -4.05 17.19 31.21
C ILE A 288 -4.05 15.86 31.98
N THR A 289 -4.66 15.83 33.17
CA THR A 289 -4.75 14.60 33.97
C THR A 289 -5.53 13.49 33.25
N GLU A 290 -6.58 13.84 32.50
CA GLU A 290 -7.34 12.87 31.70
C GLU A 290 -6.49 12.29 30.56
N LEU A 291 -5.71 13.13 29.85
CA LEU A 291 -4.79 12.69 28.81
C LEU A 291 -3.64 11.84 29.37
N GLU A 292 -3.08 12.19 30.53
CA GLU A 292 -2.05 11.40 31.22
C GLU A 292 -2.58 10.01 31.58
N ASN A 293 -3.82 9.93 32.11
CA ASN A 293 -4.47 8.66 32.42
C ASN A 293 -4.76 7.83 31.16
N GLN A 294 -5.13 8.47 30.04
CA GLN A 294 -5.32 7.77 28.77
C GLN A 294 -4.01 7.22 28.22
N ASN A 295 -2.94 8.01 28.25
CA ASN A 295 -1.60 7.58 27.83
C ASN A 295 -1.12 6.39 28.66
N ALA A 296 -1.27 6.43 29.98
CA ALA A 296 -0.91 5.31 30.85
C ALA A 296 -1.67 4.01 30.50
N ARG A 297 -2.97 4.12 30.17
CA ARG A 297 -3.78 2.96 29.72
C ARG A 297 -3.32 2.42 28.36
N LEU A 298 -2.99 3.31 27.43
CA LEU A 298 -2.48 2.93 26.11
C LEU A 298 -1.13 2.22 26.22
N GLU A 299 -0.21 2.75 27.03
CA GLU A 299 1.08 2.11 27.31
C GLU A 299 0.92 0.72 27.91
N GLN A 300 -0.02 0.54 28.84
CA GLN A 300 -0.32 -0.77 29.42
C GLN A 300 -0.85 -1.75 28.36
N ARG A 301 -1.72 -1.27 27.46
CA ARG A 301 -2.29 -2.10 26.39
C ARG A 301 -1.25 -2.49 25.35
N ILE A 302 -0.32 -1.60 25.02
CA ILE A 302 0.82 -1.90 24.14
C ILE A 302 1.67 -3.01 24.75
N LYS A 303 2.06 -2.86 26.03
CA LYS A 303 2.83 -3.89 26.75
C LYS A 303 2.11 -5.25 26.79
N GLN A 304 0.80 -5.24 26.99
CA GLN A 304 0.00 -6.46 26.96
C GLN A 304 0.04 -7.11 25.58
N MET A 305 -0.16 -6.33 24.52
CA MET A 305 -0.14 -6.83 23.14
C MET A 305 1.23 -7.37 22.74
N GLU A 306 2.31 -6.73 23.17
CA GLU A 306 3.69 -7.23 22.98
C GLU A 306 3.91 -8.57 23.68
N CYS A 307 3.44 -8.72 24.92
CA CYS A 307 3.52 -9.97 25.68
C CYS A 307 2.71 -11.10 25.02
N GLU A 308 1.50 -10.79 24.57
CA GLU A 308 0.64 -11.72 23.84
C GLU A 308 1.30 -12.14 22.52
N HIS A 309 1.82 -11.20 21.74
CA HIS A 309 2.53 -11.47 20.49
C HIS A 309 3.77 -12.34 20.73
N GLN A 310 4.59 -12.01 21.73
CA GLN A 310 5.77 -12.79 22.09
C GLN A 310 5.38 -14.23 22.46
N THR A 311 4.30 -14.39 23.24
CA THR A 311 3.78 -15.71 23.62
C THR A 311 3.31 -16.51 22.40
N GLN A 312 2.64 -15.86 21.43
CA GLN A 312 2.22 -16.52 20.19
C GLN A 312 3.42 -16.93 19.34
N CYS A 313 4.42 -16.07 19.20
CA CYS A 313 5.66 -16.38 18.48
C CYS A 313 6.41 -17.56 19.10
N SER A 314 6.49 -17.62 20.44
CA SER A 314 7.05 -18.78 21.15
C SER A 314 6.28 -20.06 20.87
N LYS A 315 4.94 -20.04 20.97
CA LYS A 315 4.09 -21.21 20.66
C LYS A 315 4.26 -21.69 19.22
N PHE A 316 4.36 -20.76 18.27
CA PHE A 316 4.58 -21.11 16.87
C PHE A 316 5.97 -21.70 16.66
N GLY A 317 7.00 -21.13 17.30
CA GLY A 317 8.36 -21.68 17.32
C GLY A 317 8.38 -23.12 17.83
N GLU A 318 7.73 -23.40 18.97
CA GLU A 318 7.62 -24.76 19.52
C GLU A 318 6.92 -25.73 18.56
N TYR A 319 5.87 -25.28 17.87
CA TYR A 319 5.18 -26.08 16.87
C TYR A 319 6.10 -26.39 15.68
N ILE A 320 6.82 -25.39 15.17
CA ILE A 320 7.79 -25.56 14.08
C ILE A 320 8.90 -26.52 14.48
N ASP A 321 9.45 -26.39 15.70
CA ASP A 321 10.47 -27.31 16.22
C ASP A 321 9.93 -28.75 16.31
N LYS A 322 8.67 -28.90 16.70
CA LYS A 322 7.98 -30.20 16.69
C LYS A 322 7.88 -30.76 15.26
N VAL A 323 7.47 -29.95 14.29
CA VAL A 323 7.41 -30.36 12.87
C VAL A 323 8.78 -30.77 12.37
N LYS A 324 9.83 -29.99 12.62
CA LYS A 324 11.21 -30.30 12.20
C LYS A 324 11.75 -31.57 12.87
N ARG A 325 11.36 -31.83 14.12
CA ARG A 325 11.76 -33.04 14.85
C ARG A 325 11.20 -34.32 14.23
N TYR A 326 9.94 -34.32 13.82
CA TYR A 326 9.29 -35.50 13.21
C TYR A 326 9.44 -35.57 11.70
N PHE A 327 9.65 -34.43 11.03
CA PHE A 327 9.78 -34.30 9.58
C PHE A 327 10.99 -33.43 9.22
N PRO A 328 12.23 -33.94 9.42
CA PRO A 328 13.46 -33.15 9.28
C PRO A 328 13.72 -32.62 7.86
N HIS A 329 13.04 -33.18 6.87
CA HIS A 329 13.19 -32.79 5.47
C HIS A 329 12.23 -31.69 5.02
N VAL A 330 11.27 -31.26 5.85
CA VAL A 330 10.25 -30.26 5.45
C VAL A 330 10.89 -28.98 4.93
N ASP A 331 11.89 -28.45 5.64
CA ASP A 331 12.62 -27.24 5.22
C ASP A 331 13.32 -27.41 3.86
N LYS A 332 13.71 -28.65 3.51
CA LYS A 332 14.39 -28.99 2.26
C LYS A 332 13.43 -29.17 1.09
N LEU A 333 12.15 -29.44 1.37
CA LEU A 333 11.11 -29.55 0.36
C LEU A 333 10.53 -28.19 -0.04
N LEU A 334 10.57 -27.17 0.83
CA LEU A 334 10.02 -25.83 0.55
C LEU A 334 10.55 -25.21 -0.76
N PRO A 335 11.86 -25.21 -1.07
CA PRO A 335 12.35 -24.67 -2.34
C PRO A 335 11.83 -25.41 -3.57
N LEU A 336 11.59 -26.73 -3.45
CA LEU A 336 11.04 -27.55 -4.53
C LEU A 336 9.56 -27.26 -4.73
N ILE A 337 8.81 -27.09 -3.63
CA ILE A 337 7.40 -26.67 -3.63
C ILE A 337 7.26 -25.31 -4.33
N ASP A 338 8.08 -24.34 -3.95
CA ASP A 338 8.06 -23.00 -4.55
C ASP A 338 8.43 -23.05 -6.04
N PHE A 339 9.40 -23.86 -6.43
CA PHE A 339 9.75 -24.04 -7.84
C PHE A 339 8.60 -24.69 -8.63
N CYS A 340 7.97 -25.74 -8.10
CA CYS A 340 6.81 -26.38 -8.73
C CYS A 340 5.63 -25.43 -8.87
N ARG A 341 5.35 -24.60 -7.85
CA ARG A 341 4.24 -23.63 -7.85
C ARG A 341 4.52 -22.45 -8.78
N ASN A 342 5.70 -21.84 -8.67
CA ASN A 342 5.98 -20.54 -9.30
C ASN A 342 6.60 -20.68 -10.69
N THR A 343 7.33 -21.77 -10.97
CA THR A 343 8.03 -21.96 -12.27
C THR A 343 7.34 -22.98 -13.15
N LEU A 344 6.93 -24.12 -12.58
CA LEU A 344 6.24 -25.18 -13.33
C LEU A 344 4.72 -25.01 -13.32
N HIS A 345 4.19 -24.12 -12.48
CA HIS A 345 2.75 -23.83 -12.33
C HIS A 345 1.90 -25.08 -12.06
N PHE A 346 2.40 -25.99 -11.21
CA PHE A 346 1.65 -27.16 -10.78
C PHE A 346 0.54 -26.77 -9.79
N SER A 347 -0.59 -27.48 -9.85
CA SER A 347 -1.67 -27.30 -8.88
C SER A 347 -1.24 -27.80 -7.49
N GLU A 348 -1.88 -27.26 -6.45
CA GLU A 348 -1.63 -27.70 -5.06
C GLU A 348 -1.80 -29.22 -4.88
N GLN A 349 -2.77 -29.84 -5.56
CA GLN A 349 -2.98 -31.28 -5.50
C GLN A 349 -1.77 -32.07 -6.02
N ILE A 350 -1.17 -31.62 -7.13
CA ILE A 350 0.03 -32.27 -7.68
C ILE A 350 1.21 -32.12 -6.73
N ILE A 351 1.42 -30.90 -6.19
CA ILE A 351 2.51 -30.61 -5.26
C ILE A 351 2.37 -31.47 -3.99
N GLN A 352 1.16 -31.62 -3.45
CA GLN A 352 0.90 -32.48 -2.30
C GLN A 352 1.26 -33.95 -2.56
N GLU A 353 0.95 -34.49 -3.74
CA GLU A 353 1.34 -35.86 -4.09
C GLU A 353 2.87 -35.98 -4.25
N LEU A 354 3.55 -34.97 -4.80
CA LEU A 354 5.02 -34.93 -4.87
C LEU A 354 5.67 -34.86 -3.48
N CYS A 355 5.11 -34.10 -2.54
CA CYS A 355 5.56 -34.04 -1.15
C CYS A 355 5.39 -35.38 -0.40
N LYS A 356 4.45 -36.23 -0.83
CA LYS A 356 4.31 -37.61 -0.36
C LYS A 356 5.32 -38.56 -1.02
N LEU A 357 6.29 -38.03 -1.77
CA LEU A 357 7.30 -38.76 -2.54
C LEU A 357 6.69 -39.72 -3.57
N LYS A 358 5.48 -39.42 -4.05
CA LYS A 358 4.84 -40.19 -5.12
C LYS A 358 5.22 -39.65 -6.48
N LYS A 359 5.35 -40.56 -7.45
CA LYS A 359 5.50 -40.21 -8.85
C LYS A 359 4.16 -39.78 -9.44
N VAL A 360 4.12 -38.60 -10.04
CA VAL A 360 2.92 -38.05 -10.69
C VAL A 360 3.18 -37.93 -12.19
N LYS A 361 2.40 -38.65 -13.00
CA LYS A 361 2.49 -38.55 -14.46
C LYS A 361 1.67 -37.37 -14.96
N LEU A 362 2.33 -36.46 -15.65
CA LEU A 362 1.73 -35.25 -16.19
C LEU A 362 1.88 -35.19 -17.71
N LYS A 363 0.87 -34.63 -18.37
CA LYS A 363 0.87 -34.31 -19.80
C LYS A 363 0.73 -32.80 -19.97
N GLY A 364 1.55 -32.21 -20.84
CA GLY A 364 1.47 -30.79 -21.15
C GLY A 364 2.81 -30.17 -21.54
N ASP A 365 2.85 -28.85 -21.53
CA ASP A 365 4.00 -28.03 -21.88
C ASP A 365 4.70 -27.52 -20.61
N PHE A 366 5.95 -27.95 -20.40
CA PHE A 366 6.71 -27.64 -19.20
C PHE A 366 7.76 -26.56 -19.51
N TYR A 367 7.72 -25.46 -18.77
CA TYR A 367 8.65 -24.34 -18.96
C TYR A 367 10.05 -24.66 -18.40
N SER A 368 11.08 -24.40 -19.21
CA SER A 368 12.48 -24.48 -18.82
C SER A 368 13.07 -23.07 -18.70
N PRO A 369 13.49 -22.66 -17.49
CA PRO A 369 14.20 -21.39 -17.30
C PRO A 369 15.54 -21.34 -18.05
N GLU A 370 16.28 -22.46 -18.13
CA GLU A 370 17.59 -22.54 -18.79
C GLU A 370 17.51 -22.25 -20.30
N PHE A 371 16.43 -22.70 -20.95
CA PHE A 371 16.22 -22.52 -22.40
C PHE A 371 15.20 -21.42 -22.75
N ASN A 372 14.62 -20.76 -21.74
CA ASN A 372 13.56 -19.75 -21.86
C ASN A 372 12.42 -20.17 -22.81
N ARG A 373 11.90 -21.38 -22.63
CA ARG A 373 10.82 -21.95 -23.47
C ARG A 373 10.13 -23.15 -22.84
N LYS A 374 9.00 -23.55 -23.43
CA LYS A 374 8.27 -24.75 -23.03
C LYS A 374 8.62 -25.96 -23.88
N PHE A 375 8.60 -27.14 -23.26
CA PHE A 375 8.78 -28.44 -23.91
C PHE A 375 7.56 -29.32 -23.65
N HIS A 376 6.99 -29.86 -24.72
CA HIS A 376 5.83 -30.75 -24.65
C HIS A 376 6.23 -32.15 -24.18
N ALA A 377 5.43 -32.76 -23.32
CA ALA A 377 5.54 -34.18 -22.98
C ALA A 377 4.18 -34.82 -22.69
N GLU A 378 3.97 -36.04 -23.18
CA GLU A 378 2.69 -36.77 -23.07
C GLU A 378 2.58 -37.72 -21.87
N GLY A 379 3.62 -37.78 -21.03
CA GLY A 379 3.67 -38.70 -19.90
C GLY A 379 4.91 -38.52 -19.03
N ALA A 380 5.28 -37.27 -18.75
CA ALA A 380 6.42 -36.95 -17.89
C ALA A 380 6.10 -37.31 -16.44
N ALA A 381 6.82 -38.28 -15.87
CA ALA A 381 6.64 -38.73 -14.49
C ALA A 381 7.49 -37.89 -13.54
N PHE A 382 6.89 -36.93 -12.85
CA PHE A 382 7.56 -36.06 -11.88
C PHE A 382 7.64 -36.73 -10.50
N SER A 383 8.77 -36.55 -9.81
CA SER A 383 9.00 -37.00 -8.43
C SER A 383 9.94 -36.06 -7.70
N PHE A 384 9.81 -36.02 -6.37
CA PHE A 384 10.88 -35.54 -5.48
C PHE A 384 11.70 -36.74 -5.04
N GLU A 385 12.99 -36.71 -5.32
CA GLU A 385 13.91 -37.79 -5.00
C GLU A 385 15.07 -37.28 -4.18
N GLU A 386 15.51 -38.07 -3.21
CA GLU A 386 16.67 -37.74 -2.40
C GLU A 386 17.94 -37.80 -3.27
N ASP A 387 18.78 -36.80 -3.11
CA ASP A 387 20.07 -36.74 -3.77
C ASP A 387 21.04 -37.71 -3.10
N LYS A 388 21.38 -38.79 -3.82
CA LYS A 388 22.34 -39.81 -3.37
C LYS A 388 23.73 -39.24 -3.02
N SER A 389 24.09 -38.06 -3.54
CA SER A 389 25.36 -37.40 -3.26
C SER A 389 25.30 -36.47 -2.04
N ARG A 390 24.11 -36.12 -1.57
CA ARG A 390 23.87 -35.17 -0.47
C ARG A 390 22.69 -35.62 0.37
N THR A 391 22.97 -36.41 1.40
CA THR A 391 21.96 -36.89 2.36
C THR A 391 21.05 -35.77 2.83
N GLY A 392 19.74 -36.01 2.81
CA GLY A 392 18.71 -35.06 3.22
C GLY A 392 18.39 -33.94 2.23
N HIS A 393 18.98 -33.92 1.03
CA HIS A 393 18.60 -32.96 -0.03
C HIS A 393 17.70 -33.65 -1.05
N PHE A 394 16.69 -32.94 -1.54
CA PHE A 394 15.79 -33.44 -2.56
C PHE A 394 16.01 -32.70 -3.87
N ARG A 395 15.76 -33.39 -4.98
CA ARG A 395 15.74 -32.82 -6.33
C ARG A 395 14.47 -33.25 -7.05
N ILE A 396 14.08 -32.44 -8.03
CA ILE A 396 12.98 -32.77 -8.92
C ILE A 396 13.53 -33.68 -10.02
N CYS A 397 12.91 -34.84 -10.18
CA CYS A 397 13.20 -35.78 -11.26
C CYS A 397 12.01 -35.87 -12.21
N VAL A 398 12.30 -36.13 -13.49
CA VAL A 398 11.32 -36.46 -14.52
C VAL A 398 11.77 -37.75 -15.19
N ASN A 399 10.95 -38.80 -15.12
CA ASN A 399 11.31 -40.14 -15.61
C ASN A 399 12.66 -40.62 -15.05
N ASP A 400 12.84 -40.50 -13.72
CA ASP A 400 14.03 -40.97 -12.99
C ASP A 400 15.35 -40.23 -13.33
N ILE A 401 15.29 -39.14 -14.09
CA ILE A 401 16.44 -38.27 -14.35
C ILE A 401 16.22 -36.86 -13.78
N PRO A 402 17.28 -36.15 -13.33
CA PRO A 402 17.15 -34.79 -12.82
C PRO A 402 16.46 -33.86 -13.83
N LEU A 403 15.53 -33.02 -13.35
CA LEU A 403 14.71 -32.12 -14.19
C LEU A 403 15.54 -31.30 -15.19
N VAL A 404 16.69 -30.78 -14.75
CA VAL A 404 17.60 -30.00 -15.61
C VAL A 404 18.15 -30.86 -16.75
N GLN A 405 18.54 -32.10 -16.46
CA GLN A 405 19.01 -33.03 -17.50
C GLN A 405 17.89 -33.41 -18.46
N TRP A 406 16.66 -33.61 -17.96
CA TRP A 406 15.50 -33.87 -18.79
C TRP A 406 15.22 -32.71 -19.76
N PHE A 407 15.28 -31.46 -19.30
CA PHE A 407 15.14 -30.30 -20.18
C PHE A 407 16.26 -30.20 -21.21
N ARG A 408 17.51 -30.52 -20.84
CA ARG A 408 18.64 -30.57 -21.78
C ARG A 408 18.43 -31.62 -22.87
N GLN A 409 17.90 -32.79 -22.54
CA GLN A 409 17.54 -33.82 -23.51
C GLN A 409 16.45 -33.32 -24.46
N LYS A 410 15.37 -32.73 -23.92
CA LYS A 410 14.29 -32.15 -24.73
C LYS A 410 14.78 -31.01 -25.64
N ALA A 411 15.70 -30.19 -25.16
CA ALA A 411 16.33 -29.15 -25.96
C ALA A 411 17.18 -29.72 -27.10
N HIS A 412 17.92 -30.80 -26.86
CA HIS A 412 18.70 -31.49 -27.87
C HIS A 412 17.83 -32.17 -28.93
N GLU A 413 16.78 -32.90 -28.52
CA GLU A 413 15.77 -33.48 -29.42
C GLU A 413 15.15 -32.40 -30.32
N TRP A 414 14.74 -31.28 -29.72
CA TRP A 414 14.17 -30.15 -30.44
C TRP A 414 15.16 -29.54 -31.46
N ARG A 415 16.44 -29.36 -31.09
CA ARG A 415 17.48 -28.83 -32.01
C ARG A 415 17.76 -29.80 -33.16
N ASN A 416 17.83 -31.10 -32.89
CA ASN A 416 18.06 -32.11 -33.93
C ASN A 416 16.87 -32.21 -34.88
N GLY A 417 15.64 -32.08 -34.38
CA GLY A 417 14.44 -31.98 -35.21
C GLY A 417 14.42 -30.76 -36.13
N LEU A 418 15.24 -29.75 -35.86
CA LEU A 418 15.45 -28.56 -36.71
C LEU A 418 16.68 -28.67 -37.63
N GLY A 419 17.38 -29.80 -37.66
CA GLY A 419 18.57 -30.00 -38.49
C GLY A 419 19.83 -29.26 -38.01
N ILE A 420 19.84 -28.76 -36.76
CA ILE A 420 21.00 -28.05 -36.19
C ILE A 420 21.89 -29.09 -35.48
N THR A 421 22.78 -29.74 -36.23
CA THR A 421 23.82 -30.61 -35.66
C THR A 421 24.87 -29.79 -34.94
N THR A 422 25.01 -29.97 -33.62
CA THR A 422 26.18 -29.47 -32.89
C THR A 422 27.42 -30.28 -33.27
N GLN A 423 28.42 -29.62 -33.87
CA GLN A 423 29.79 -30.13 -33.94
C GLN A 423 30.23 -30.54 -32.53
N LYS A 424 30.57 -31.82 -32.34
CA LYS A 424 31.25 -32.30 -31.14
C LYS A 424 32.54 -31.48 -30.98
N GLN A 425 32.63 -30.65 -29.94
CA GLN A 425 33.93 -30.26 -29.43
C GLN A 425 34.54 -31.49 -28.76
N SER A 426 35.29 -32.26 -29.55
CA SER A 426 36.42 -33.00 -29.02
C SER A 426 37.43 -31.97 -28.51
N ASN A 427 37.65 -31.94 -27.21
CA ASN A 427 38.96 -31.63 -26.65
C ASN A 427 39.10 -32.46 -25.38
N GLY A 428 39.70 -33.63 -25.55
CA GLY A 428 40.37 -34.31 -24.46
C GLY A 428 41.74 -33.66 -24.25
N MET A 429 42.08 -33.44 -22.98
CA MET A 429 43.40 -33.49 -22.33
C MET A 429 43.40 -32.54 -21.12
N LYS A 430 43.99 -32.85 -19.97
CA LYS A 430 44.50 -34.09 -19.38
C LYS A 430 44.91 -33.68 -17.94
N ILE A 431 44.62 -34.57 -16.99
CA ILE A 431 45.09 -34.67 -15.58
C ILE A 431 44.58 -33.57 -14.64
#